data_AF-A0A2D0IKB8-F1
#
_entry.id   AF-A0A2D0IKB8-F1
#
_cell.length_a   1.000
_cell.length_b   1.000
_cell.length_c   1.000
_cell.angle_alpha   90.00
_cell.angle_beta   90.00
_cell.angle_gamma   90.00
#
_symmetry.space_group_name_H-M   'P 1'
#
loop_
_entity.id
_entity.type
_entity.pdbx_description
1 polymer ?
#
loop_
_entity_poly.entity_id
_entity_poly.type
_entity_poly.pdbx_seq_one_letter_code
_entity_poly.pdbx_strand_id
1 'polypeptide(L)'
;MGGLNPYSYVHNPVGRVDPLGLNSELIATQEKINSILREHLPEIRKIDPNAEIGYRGSAASGISKAHDPSIARPVNLKSFDVDAFIKSDYLGYDTRYTNRRRDGNKFPEIAKIEQDIDKKLRAALPGLRDEAFGFRIYKSHELDDYLRKGDKQVIISCK
;
A
#
# COMPACT_ATOMS: atom_id res chain seq x y z
N MET A 1 -36.54 17.12 -31.50
CA MET A 1 -36.41 15.67 -31.30
C MET A 1 -34.93 15.31 -31.37
N GLY A 2 -34.26 15.23 -30.22
CA GLY A 2 -32.84 14.88 -30.11
C GLY A 2 -32.62 14.23 -28.75
N GLY A 3 -32.16 12.98 -28.77
CA GLY A 3 -32.28 12.04 -27.67
C GLY A 3 -31.37 12.28 -26.46
N LEU A 4 -31.83 11.78 -25.32
CA LEU A 4 -31.06 11.69 -24.08
C LEU A 4 -30.03 10.57 -24.21
N ASN A 5 -28.74 10.93 -24.10
CA ASN A 5 -27.63 10.01 -23.93
C ASN A 5 -27.24 10.01 -22.44
N PRO A 6 -27.34 8.90 -21.67
CA PRO A 6 -27.20 8.92 -20.22
C PRO A 6 -25.75 8.71 -19.72
N TYR A 7 -24.74 9.15 -20.49
CA TYR A 7 -23.35 9.07 -20.06
C TYR A 7 -22.59 10.34 -20.42
N SER A 8 -22.59 11.31 -19.51
CA SER A 8 -21.55 12.35 -19.48
C SER A 8 -20.83 12.26 -18.14
N TYR A 9 -19.60 11.76 -18.21
CA TYR A 9 -18.58 11.98 -17.20
C TYR A 9 -18.49 13.48 -16.93
N VAL A 10 -18.92 13.93 -15.75
CA VAL A 10 -18.66 15.30 -15.32
C VAL A 10 -17.26 15.35 -14.72
N HIS A 11 -16.32 15.83 -15.53
CA HIS A 11 -15.09 16.45 -15.05
C HIS A 11 -15.48 17.71 -14.26
N ASN A 12 -15.20 17.73 -12.96
CA ASN A 12 -14.94 19.00 -12.26
C ASN A 12 -13.64 18.87 -11.45
N PRO A 13 -12.58 19.61 -11.81
CA PRO A 13 -11.30 19.63 -11.12
C PRO A 13 -11.36 20.64 -9.95
N VAL A 14 -10.83 20.23 -8.79
CA VAL A 14 -10.61 21.04 -7.57
C VAL A 14 -11.86 21.42 -6.77
N GLY A 15 -11.90 20.92 -5.52
CA GLY A 15 -12.64 21.58 -4.44
C GLY A 15 -13.92 20.91 -3.93
N ARG A 16 -13.89 19.62 -3.56
CA ARG A 16 -14.78 19.15 -2.50
C ARG A 16 -14.04 19.26 -1.17
N VAL A 17 -14.26 20.39 -0.51
CA VAL A 17 -13.94 20.62 0.90
C VAL A 17 -14.66 19.53 1.72
N ASP A 18 -13.88 18.77 2.48
CA ASP A 18 -14.35 17.73 3.40
C ASP A 18 -14.85 18.37 4.71
N PRO A 19 -16.16 18.43 4.99
CA PRO A 19 -16.70 19.09 6.17
C PRO A 19 -16.41 18.37 7.49
N LEU A 20 -15.80 17.18 7.45
CA LEU A 20 -15.53 16.31 8.60
C LEU A 20 -14.04 16.02 8.85
N GLY A 21 -13.14 16.46 7.96
CA GLY A 21 -11.68 16.26 8.10
C GLY A 21 -11.21 14.79 8.02
N LEU A 22 -12.04 13.89 7.49
CA LEU A 22 -11.77 12.44 7.45
C LEU A 22 -10.81 12.03 6.31
N ASN A 23 -10.66 12.82 5.25
CA ASN A 23 -9.74 12.55 4.14
C ASN A 23 -8.36 13.20 4.32
N SER A 24 -8.24 14.32 5.02
CA SER A 24 -6.94 15.01 5.20
C SER A 24 -5.98 14.19 6.06
N GLU A 25 -6.47 13.54 7.11
CA GLU A 25 -5.65 12.69 7.97
C GLU A 25 -5.17 11.42 7.24
N LEU A 26 -6.03 10.82 6.41
CA LEU A 26 -5.66 9.67 5.58
C LEU A 26 -4.61 10.07 4.55
N ILE A 27 -4.81 11.18 3.83
CA ILE A 27 -3.85 11.69 2.85
C ILE A 27 -2.51 11.98 3.53
N ALA A 28 -2.51 12.67 4.68
CA ALA A 28 -1.28 12.95 5.42
C ALA A 28 -0.58 11.67 5.91
N THR A 29 -1.36 10.67 6.32
CA THR A 29 -0.83 9.34 6.70
C THR A 29 -0.19 8.65 5.49
N GLN A 30 -0.89 8.63 4.35
CA GLN A 30 -0.40 8.06 3.10
C GLN A 30 0.87 8.78 2.60
N GLU A 31 0.94 10.11 2.70
CA GLU A 31 2.13 10.88 2.33
C GLU A 31 3.34 10.53 3.20
N LYS A 32 3.16 10.35 4.51
CA LYS A 32 4.21 9.88 5.42
C LYS A 32 4.69 8.48 5.04
N ILE A 33 3.76 7.53 4.82
CA ILE A 33 4.10 6.17 4.37
C ILE A 33 4.85 6.24 3.04
N ASN A 34 4.34 6.99 2.05
CA ASN A 34 4.96 7.15 0.75
C ASN A 34 6.38 7.70 0.85
N SER A 35 6.60 8.72 1.70
CA SER A 35 7.91 9.32 1.90
C SER A 35 8.90 8.32 2.50
N ILE A 36 8.51 7.60 3.54
CA ILE A 36 9.36 6.61 4.22
C ILE A 36 9.69 5.46 3.27
N LEU A 37 8.68 4.88 2.60
CA LEU A 37 8.91 3.80 1.65
C LEU A 37 9.80 4.25 0.48
N ARG A 38 9.56 5.44 -0.08
CA ARG A 38 10.36 5.98 -1.20
C ARG A 38 11.83 6.12 -0.85
N GLU A 39 12.15 6.50 0.39
CA GLU A 39 13.53 6.62 0.86
C GLU A 39 14.30 5.29 0.74
N HIS A 40 13.62 4.17 0.96
CA HIS A 40 14.21 2.82 0.94
C HIS A 40 14.09 2.09 -0.42
N LEU A 41 13.32 2.63 -1.37
CA LEU A 41 13.19 2.04 -2.70
C LEU A 41 14.54 1.81 -3.42
N PRO A 42 15.53 2.74 -3.38
CA PRO A 42 16.84 2.50 -3.99
C PRO A 42 17.58 1.30 -3.40
N GLU A 43 17.44 1.04 -2.10
CA GLU A 43 18.09 -0.09 -1.44
C GLU A 43 17.46 -1.42 -1.85
N ILE A 44 16.13 -1.47 -1.96
CA ILE A 44 15.41 -2.63 -2.47
C ILE A 44 15.77 -2.88 -3.95
N ARG A 45 15.93 -1.81 -4.75
CA ARG A 45 16.34 -1.92 -6.16
C ARG A 45 17.79 -2.36 -6.37
N LYS A 46 18.66 -2.28 -5.35
CA LYS A 46 19.99 -2.92 -5.41
C LYS A 46 19.89 -4.45 -5.40
N ILE A 47 18.81 -5.01 -4.84
CA ILE A 47 18.56 -6.45 -4.77
C ILE A 47 17.89 -6.93 -6.06
N ASP A 48 16.84 -6.23 -6.50
CA ASP A 48 16.21 -6.43 -7.81
C ASP A 48 15.93 -5.06 -8.47
N PRO A 49 16.64 -4.71 -9.57
CA PRO A 49 16.46 -3.42 -10.25
C PRO A 49 15.02 -3.14 -10.71
N ASN A 50 14.23 -4.19 -10.96
CA ASN A 50 12.84 -4.06 -11.41
C ASN A 50 11.84 -4.09 -10.26
N ALA A 51 12.30 -4.16 -9.01
CA ALA A 51 11.41 -4.17 -7.86
C ALA A 51 10.63 -2.85 -7.74
N GLU A 52 9.33 -2.99 -7.51
CA GLU A 52 8.45 -1.91 -7.06
C GLU A 52 8.03 -2.20 -5.62
N ILE A 53 7.75 -1.15 -4.86
CA ILE A 53 7.22 -1.29 -3.51
C ILE A 53 5.94 -0.50 -3.36
N GLY A 54 5.13 -0.89 -2.40
CA GLY A 54 3.87 -0.24 -2.14
C GLY A 54 3.21 -0.74 -0.88
N TYR A 55 1.96 -0.35 -0.72
CA TYR A 55 1.09 -0.89 0.31
C TYR A 55 -0.34 -0.98 -0.22
N ARG A 56 -1.13 -1.83 0.44
CA ARG A 56 -2.50 -2.14 0.08
C ARG A 56 -3.41 -2.09 1.30
N GLY A 57 -4.66 -2.48 1.11
CA GLY A 57 -5.58 -2.67 2.22
C GLY A 57 -6.08 -1.37 2.83
N SER A 58 -6.16 -1.32 4.16
CA SER A 58 -6.85 -0.25 4.89
C SER A 58 -6.13 1.09 4.79
N ALA A 59 -4.79 1.10 4.89
CA ALA A 59 -3.96 2.29 4.73
C ALA A 59 -4.03 2.88 3.31
N ALA A 60 -4.22 2.05 2.28
CA ALA A 60 -4.34 2.49 0.89
C ALA A 60 -5.77 2.96 0.54
N SER A 61 -6.80 2.25 1.01
CA SER A 61 -8.19 2.52 0.65
C SER A 61 -8.90 3.51 1.57
N GLY A 62 -8.42 3.69 2.80
CA GLY A 62 -9.19 4.33 3.87
C GLY A 62 -10.32 3.46 4.43
N ILE A 63 -10.42 2.19 4.00
CA ILE A 63 -11.51 1.28 4.37
C ILE A 63 -10.92 0.00 4.97
N SER A 64 -11.20 -0.23 6.25
CA SER A 64 -10.92 -1.50 6.91
C SER A 64 -11.84 -2.59 6.36
N LYS A 65 -11.29 -3.79 6.13
CA LYS A 65 -12.02 -4.98 5.63
C LYS A 65 -12.80 -4.71 4.34
N ALA A 66 -12.24 -3.91 3.43
CA ALA A 66 -12.88 -3.52 2.17
C ALA A 66 -13.33 -4.69 1.26
N HIS A 67 -12.80 -5.90 1.46
CA HIS A 67 -13.20 -7.09 0.71
C HIS A 67 -14.53 -7.70 1.18
N ASP A 68 -15.04 -7.32 2.35
CA ASP A 68 -16.29 -7.81 2.90
C ASP A 68 -17.24 -6.63 3.19
N PRO A 69 -18.21 -6.36 2.29
CA PRO A 69 -19.14 -5.25 2.44
C PRO A 69 -19.96 -5.28 3.74
N SER A 70 -20.13 -6.46 4.36
CA SER A 70 -20.94 -6.61 5.57
C SER A 70 -20.27 -6.05 6.83
N ILE A 71 -18.93 -5.96 6.82
CA ILE A 71 -18.11 -5.48 7.94
C ILE A 71 -17.17 -4.33 7.55
N ALA A 72 -17.27 -3.86 6.30
CA ALA A 72 -16.47 -2.76 5.79
C ALA A 72 -16.78 -1.47 6.58
N ARG A 73 -15.72 -0.79 7.01
CA ARG A 73 -15.81 0.43 7.81
C ARG A 73 -14.65 1.37 7.51
N PRO A 74 -14.80 2.68 7.74
CA PRO A 74 -13.68 3.61 7.66
C PRO A 74 -12.48 3.12 8.48
N VAL A 75 -11.27 3.34 7.97
CA VAL A 75 -10.04 2.98 8.68
C VAL A 75 -9.94 3.78 9.99
N ASN A 76 -9.57 3.09 11.07
CA ASN A 76 -9.27 3.77 12.32
C ASN A 76 -7.79 4.16 12.33
N LEU A 77 -7.48 5.42 12.03
CA LEU A 77 -6.09 5.90 12.00
C LEU A 77 -5.42 5.97 13.38
N LYS A 78 -6.15 5.66 14.47
CA LYS A 78 -5.59 5.44 15.81
C LYS A 78 -5.23 3.96 16.06
N SER A 79 -5.62 3.06 15.17
CA SER A 79 -5.30 1.63 15.24
C SER A 79 -5.38 0.99 13.86
N PHE A 80 -4.31 1.10 13.09
CA PHE A 80 -4.20 0.56 11.73
C PHE A 80 -2.88 -0.19 11.51
N ASP A 81 -2.88 -1.00 10.47
CA ASP A 81 -1.76 -1.76 9.92
C ASP A 81 -1.36 -1.19 8.56
N VAL A 82 -0.11 -1.39 8.17
CA VAL A 82 0.38 -1.06 6.83
C VAL A 82 0.73 -2.37 6.14
N ASP A 83 -0.17 -2.83 5.27
CA ASP A 83 0.05 -4.02 4.44
C ASP A 83 1.01 -3.69 3.29
N ALA A 84 2.31 -3.63 3.59
CA ALA A 84 3.34 -3.29 2.61
C ALA A 84 3.72 -4.48 1.72
N PHE A 85 4.11 -4.19 0.48
CA PHE A 85 4.53 -5.20 -0.46
C PHE A 85 5.74 -4.80 -1.30
N ILE A 86 6.44 -5.82 -1.81
CA ILE A 86 7.43 -5.73 -2.87
C ILE A 86 6.89 -6.51 -4.07
N LYS A 87 6.74 -5.86 -5.21
CA LYS A 87 6.44 -6.49 -6.50
C LYS A 87 7.78 -6.82 -7.16
N SER A 88 8.08 -8.11 -7.25
CA SER A 88 9.31 -8.59 -7.88
C SER A 88 9.10 -10.05 -8.27
N ASP A 89 9.20 -10.33 -9.57
CA ASP A 89 9.19 -11.72 -10.04
C ASP A 89 10.48 -12.43 -9.64
N TYR A 90 11.63 -11.74 -9.66
CA TYR A 90 12.92 -12.30 -9.22
C TYR A 90 12.84 -12.83 -7.77
N LEU A 91 12.41 -11.99 -6.83
CA LEU A 91 12.26 -12.39 -5.43
C LEU A 91 11.07 -13.34 -5.23
N GLY A 92 10.02 -13.21 -6.05
CA GLY A 92 8.81 -14.03 -5.98
C GLY A 92 9.00 -15.48 -6.45
N TYR A 93 9.99 -15.75 -7.29
CA TYR A 93 10.36 -17.09 -7.78
C TYR A 93 11.50 -17.74 -6.98
N ASP A 94 12.00 -17.08 -5.94
CA ASP A 94 13.10 -17.59 -5.12
C ASP A 94 12.75 -18.91 -4.41
N THR A 95 13.69 -19.86 -4.41
CA THR A 95 13.50 -21.21 -3.88
C THR A 95 13.40 -21.26 -2.35
N ARG A 96 13.72 -20.17 -1.64
CA ARG A 96 13.47 -20.04 -0.19
C ARG A 96 11.99 -20.17 0.17
N TYR A 97 11.10 -19.95 -0.79
CA TYR A 97 9.66 -20.02 -0.58
C TYR A 97 9.05 -21.27 -1.18
N THR A 98 8.37 -22.04 -0.33
CA THR A 98 7.60 -23.22 -0.75
C THR A 98 6.10 -22.92 -0.91
N ASN A 99 5.67 -21.71 -0.58
CA ASN A 99 4.28 -21.30 -0.60
C ASN A 99 4.12 -19.85 -1.13
N ARG A 100 2.87 -19.41 -1.26
CA ARG A 100 2.54 -18.02 -1.64
C ARG A 100 2.79 -17.01 -0.52
N ARG A 101 3.16 -17.50 0.68
CA ARG A 101 3.45 -16.68 1.85
C ARG A 101 4.92 -16.24 1.88
N ARG A 102 5.24 -15.23 1.06
CA ARG A 102 6.62 -14.76 0.87
C ARG A 102 6.92 -13.51 1.68
N ASP A 103 7.42 -13.71 2.89
CA ASP A 103 7.73 -12.62 3.81
C ASP A 103 9.14 -12.06 3.53
N GLY A 104 9.26 -10.75 3.39
CA GLY A 104 10.49 -10.05 3.00
C GLY A 104 11.69 -10.35 3.92
N ASN A 105 11.43 -10.51 5.21
CA ASN A 105 12.42 -10.85 6.23
C ASN A 105 13.24 -12.12 5.98
N LYS A 106 12.88 -12.97 5.01
CA LYS A 106 13.71 -14.11 4.59
C LYS A 106 14.99 -13.70 3.86
N PHE A 107 15.05 -12.47 3.34
CA PHE A 107 16.27 -11.86 2.83
C PHE A 107 16.86 -10.96 3.92
N PRO A 108 18.08 -11.24 4.42
CA PRO A 108 18.72 -10.43 5.47
C PRO A 108 18.82 -8.94 5.13
N GLU A 109 19.00 -8.62 3.85
CA GLU A 109 19.04 -7.25 3.34
C GLU A 109 17.68 -6.56 3.48
N ILE A 110 16.59 -7.24 3.13
CA ILE A 110 15.22 -6.71 3.26
C ILE A 110 14.82 -6.62 4.73
N ALA A 111 15.21 -7.59 5.57
CA ALA A 111 14.95 -7.57 7.01
C ALA A 111 15.53 -6.33 7.69
N LYS A 112 16.73 -5.88 7.28
CA LYS A 112 17.33 -4.63 7.79
C LYS A 112 16.53 -3.40 7.36
N ILE A 113 16.06 -3.38 6.11
CA ILE A 113 15.23 -2.30 5.57
C ILE A 113 13.88 -2.24 6.31
N GLU A 114 13.25 -3.39 6.54
CA GLU A 114 12.00 -3.49 7.31
C GLU A 114 12.14 -2.91 8.72
N GLN A 115 13.27 -3.18 9.41
CA GLN A 115 13.53 -2.64 10.74
C GLN A 115 13.70 -1.12 10.75
N ASP A 116 14.34 -0.54 9.74
CA ASP A 116 14.48 0.92 9.66
C ASP A 116 13.16 1.60 9.33
N ILE A 117 12.39 1.02 8.40
CA ILE A 117 11.05 1.47 8.06
C ILE A 117 10.14 1.40 9.29
N ASP A 118 10.16 0.29 10.04
CA ASP A 118 9.36 0.12 11.26
C ASP A 118 9.59 1.26 12.25
N LYS A 119 10.86 1.57 12.54
CA LYS A 119 11.23 2.67 13.44
C LYS A 119 10.71 4.02 12.95
N LYS A 120 10.88 4.32 11.65
CA LYS A 120 10.42 5.58 11.04
C LYS A 120 8.89 5.69 11.03
N LEU A 121 8.19 4.60 10.71
CA LEU A 121 6.73 4.56 10.71
C LEU A 121 6.19 4.76 12.12
N ARG A 122 6.72 4.06 13.14
CA ARG A 122 6.30 4.25 14.54
C ARG A 122 6.53 5.68 15.02
N ALA A 123 7.65 6.30 14.65
CA ALA A 123 7.94 7.69 14.99
C ALA A 123 6.99 8.68 14.30
N ALA A 124 6.58 8.40 13.06
CA ALA A 124 5.77 9.30 12.25
C ALA A 124 4.25 9.13 12.44
N LEU A 125 3.81 7.92 12.84
CA LEU A 125 2.42 7.47 12.85
C LEU A 125 2.05 6.88 14.23
N PRO A 126 1.57 7.71 15.17
CA PRO A 126 1.27 7.25 16.53
C PRO A 126 0.12 6.24 16.63
N GLY A 127 -0.71 6.11 15.59
CA GLY A 127 -1.80 5.14 15.55
C GLY A 127 -1.47 3.82 14.85
N LEU A 128 -0.21 3.61 14.46
CA LEU A 128 0.25 2.33 13.95
C LEU A 128 0.19 1.28 15.07
N ARG A 129 -0.37 0.11 14.77
CA ARG A 129 -0.46 -0.99 15.75
C ARG A 129 0.92 -1.46 16.20
N ASP A 130 0.97 -2.05 17.39
CA ASP A 130 2.16 -2.66 17.95
C ASP A 130 2.45 -4.04 17.31
N GLU A 131 2.62 -4.04 15.99
CA GLU A 131 2.93 -5.20 15.17
C GLU A 131 4.12 -4.86 14.29
N ALA A 132 5.06 -5.81 14.11
CA ALA A 132 6.26 -5.56 13.31
C ALA A 132 5.90 -5.28 11.85
N PHE A 133 6.45 -4.20 11.30
CA PHE A 133 6.39 -3.95 9.87
C PHE A 133 7.09 -5.06 9.09
N GLY A 134 6.48 -5.50 8.00
CA GLY A 134 7.06 -6.50 7.12
C GLY A 134 6.52 -6.34 5.70
N PHE A 135 7.39 -6.59 4.73
CA PHE A 135 7.00 -6.64 3.33
C PHE A 135 6.45 -8.01 2.97
N ARG A 136 5.42 -8.01 2.14
CA ARG A 136 5.00 -9.18 1.39
C ARG A 136 5.51 -9.14 -0.04
N ILE A 137 6.21 -10.18 -0.47
CA ILE A 137 6.68 -10.31 -1.84
C ILE A 137 5.60 -10.93 -2.73
N TYR A 138 5.21 -10.20 -3.77
CA TYR A 138 4.28 -10.66 -4.80
C TYR A 138 4.95 -10.72 -6.16
N LYS A 139 4.52 -11.72 -6.94
CA LYS A 139 4.80 -11.76 -8.37
C LYS A 139 3.91 -10.74 -9.08
N SER A 140 4.34 -10.29 -10.25
CA SER A 140 3.66 -9.21 -10.96
C SER A 140 2.18 -9.52 -11.21
N HIS A 141 1.90 -10.73 -11.71
CA HIS A 141 0.55 -11.19 -12.01
C HIS A 141 -0.37 -11.26 -10.79
N GLU A 142 0.15 -11.46 -9.58
CA GLU A 142 -0.68 -11.59 -8.37
C GLU A 142 -1.25 -10.24 -7.94
N LEU A 143 -0.45 -9.18 -8.00
CA LEU A 143 -0.92 -7.83 -7.70
C LEU A 143 -1.88 -7.33 -8.78
N ASP A 144 -1.61 -7.64 -10.05
CA ASP A 144 -2.50 -7.30 -11.16
C ASP A 144 -3.85 -8.02 -11.06
N ASP A 145 -3.85 -9.28 -10.61
CA ASP A 145 -5.07 -10.04 -10.29
C ASP A 145 -5.85 -9.40 -9.13
N TYR A 146 -5.17 -8.96 -8.07
CA TYR A 146 -5.82 -8.28 -6.95
C TYR A 146 -6.40 -6.93 -7.35
N LEU A 147 -5.67 -6.15 -8.14
CA LEU A 147 -6.13 -4.86 -8.65
C LEU A 147 -7.40 -5.03 -9.48
N ARG A 148 -7.43 -6.05 -10.37
CA ARG A 148 -8.63 -6.40 -11.16
C ARG A 148 -9.83 -6.81 -10.30
N LYS A 149 -9.59 -7.34 -9.09
CA LYS A 149 -10.63 -7.69 -8.12
C LYS A 149 -11.03 -6.52 -7.21
N GLY A 150 -10.52 -5.31 -7.48
CA GLY A 150 -10.88 -4.10 -6.74
C GLY A 150 -10.00 -3.81 -5.51
N ASP A 151 -8.91 -4.56 -5.31
CA ASP A 151 -7.93 -4.28 -4.26
C ASP A 151 -7.29 -2.91 -4.50
N LYS A 152 -7.33 -2.05 -3.47
CA LYS A 152 -6.70 -0.73 -3.54
C LYS A 152 -5.22 -0.86 -3.16
N GLN A 153 -4.36 -0.39 -4.06
CA GLN A 153 -2.92 -0.47 -3.95
C GLN A 153 -2.32 0.91 -4.25
N VAL A 154 -1.30 1.28 -3.50
CA VAL A 154 -0.46 2.46 -3.75
C VAL A 154 0.93 1.97 -4.09
N ILE A 155 1.38 2.21 -5.33
CA ILE A 155 2.73 1.89 -5.79
C ILE A 155 3.61 3.13 -5.65
N ILE A 156 4.79 2.96 -5.07
CA ILE A 156 5.77 4.02 -4.87
C ILE A 156 6.70 4.06 -6.08
N SER A 157 6.62 5.15 -6.84
CA SER A 157 7.58 5.46 -7.89
C SER A 157 8.70 6.38 -7.40
N CYS A 158 9.89 6.20 -7.99
CA CYS A 158 10.90 7.25 -8.00
C CYS A 158 10.33 8.44 -8.79
N LYS A 159 10.42 9.65 -8.22
CA LYS A 159 10.14 10.89 -8.96
C LYS A 159 11.26 11.17 -9.95
#